data_AF-A0A382UMA1-F1
#
_entry.id   AF-A0A382UMA1-F1
#
_cell.length_a   1.000
_cell.length_b   1.000
_cell.length_c   1.000
_cell.angle_alpha   90.00
_cell.angle_beta   90.00
_cell.angle_gamma   90.00
#
_symmetry.space_group_name_H-M   'P 1'
#
loop_
_entity.id
_entity.type
_entity.pdbx_description
1 polymer ?
#
loop_
_entity_poly.entity_id
_entity_poly.type
_entity_poly.pdbx_seq_one_letter_code
_entity_poly.pdbx_strand_id
1 'polypeptide(L)'
;MDVEVASHFSMRGLVIGMVALVVLNVMLFTLPEYVGLELTITMMATLGVLVGMYVILITEIIHRTALALFGALVMLIVLFTTGVLDPHDSVDFVIGAIDFNTIGLLLGMMVIVGILGETGIFQYIGIKAAKISKGNVWKLL
;
A
#
# COMPACT_ATOMS: atom_id res chain seq x y z
N MET A 1 2.12 16.74 33.03
CA MET A 1 2.80 15.73 32.19
C MET A 1 2.68 16.27 30.78
N ASP A 2 3.66 17.08 30.40
CA ASP A 2 3.64 17.81 29.13
C ASP A 2 3.91 16.79 28.03
N VAL A 3 2.86 16.39 27.33
CA VAL A 3 2.98 15.54 26.16
C VAL A 3 3.45 16.44 25.03
N GLU A 4 4.76 16.52 24.84
CA GLU A 4 5.36 17.10 23.64
C GLU A 4 4.85 16.32 22.43
N VAL A 5 3.85 16.88 21.74
CA VAL A 5 3.45 16.41 20.42
C VAL A 5 4.55 16.85 19.46
N ALA A 6 5.44 15.92 19.10
CA ALA A 6 6.47 16.12 18.10
C ALA A 6 5.82 16.39 16.72
N SER A 7 5.47 17.64 16.46
CA SER A 7 4.95 18.13 15.17
C SER A 7 6.07 18.56 14.21
N HIS A 8 7.32 18.16 14.46
CA HIS A 8 8.43 18.46 13.56
C HIS A 8 8.52 17.44 12.42
N PHE A 9 7.56 17.50 11.49
CA PHE A 9 7.85 17.12 10.11
C PHE A 9 8.81 18.18 9.55
N SER A 10 10.08 18.06 9.94
CA SER A 10 11.10 19.02 9.53
C SER A 10 11.24 18.96 8.01
N MET A 11 11.42 20.12 7.38
CA MET A 11 11.70 20.22 5.94
C MET A 11 12.86 19.30 5.53
N ARG A 12 13.78 18.99 6.46
CA ARG A 12 14.87 18.02 6.30
C ARG A 12 14.39 16.57 6.18
N GLY A 13 13.41 16.14 6.97
CA GLY A 13 12.85 14.78 6.88
C GLY A 13 12.13 14.52 5.56
N LEU A 14 11.39 15.51 5.06
CA LEU A 14 10.76 15.47 3.74
C LEU A 14 11.80 15.41 2.61
N VAL A 15 12.86 16.23 2.69
CA VAL A 15 13.95 16.21 1.70
C VAL A 15 14.67 14.87 1.70
N ILE A 16 14.97 14.29 2.87
CA ILE A 16 15.59 12.96 2.97
C ILE A 16 14.67 11.90 2.35
N GLY A 17 13.36 11.95 2.64
CA GLY A 17 12.38 11.03 2.06
C GLY A 17 12.31 11.14 0.53
N MET A 18 12.28 12.35 -0.02
CA MET A 18 12.30 12.56 -1.47
C MET A 18 13.61 12.11 -2.12
N VAL A 19 14.76 12.40 -1.51
CA VAL A 19 16.07 11.95 -2.01
C VAL A 19 16.14 10.42 -1.99
N ALA A 20 15.71 9.77 -0.91
CA ALA A 20 15.67 8.31 -0.81
C ALA A 20 14.77 7.69 -1.88
N LEU A 21 13.60 8.27 -2.14
CA LEU A 21 12.69 7.84 -3.21
C LEU A 21 13.32 7.97 -4.61
N VAL A 22 14.01 9.08 -4.88
CA VAL A 22 14.71 9.29 -6.16
C VAL A 22 15.84 8.29 -6.33
N VAL A 23 16.65 8.07 -5.29
CA VAL A 23 17.74 7.08 -5.31
C VAL A 23 17.18 5.67 -5.54
N LEU A 24 16.12 5.29 -4.83
CA LEU A 24 15.48 3.98 -4.99
C LEU A 24 14.96 3.79 -6.43
N ASN A 25 14.33 4.80 -7.02
CA ASN A 25 13.91 4.75 -8.42
C ASN A 25 15.10 4.52 -9.36
N VAL A 26 16.15 5.32 -9.25
CA VAL A 26 17.34 5.20 -10.10
C VAL A 26 18.00 3.83 -9.95
N MET A 27 18.12 3.32 -8.72
CA MET A 27 18.65 1.98 -8.48
C MET A 27 17.76 0.92 -9.12
N LEU A 28 16.44 1.02 -8.99
CA LEU A 28 15.51 0.01 -9.51
C LEU A 28 15.54 -0.11 -11.05
N PHE A 29 15.82 0.98 -11.76
CA PHE A 29 16.00 0.96 -13.22
C PHE A 29 17.40 0.56 -13.70
N THR A 30 18.45 0.91 -12.94
CA THR A 30 19.84 0.66 -13.34
C THR A 30 20.38 -0.70 -12.88
N LEU A 31 19.90 -1.22 -11.75
CA LEU A 31 20.32 -2.51 -11.18
C LEU A 31 20.20 -3.71 -12.12
N PRO A 32 19.12 -3.87 -12.91
CA PRO A 32 18.98 -5.04 -13.79
C PRO A 32 20.12 -5.17 -14.80
N GLU A 33 20.63 -4.05 -15.34
CA GLU A 33 21.79 -4.06 -16.26
C GLU A 33 23.07 -4.55 -15.56
N TYR A 34 23.28 -4.18 -14.28
CA TYR A 34 24.44 -4.66 -13.51
C TYR A 34 24.35 -6.14 -13.12
N VAL A 35 23.13 -6.69 -13.05
CA VAL A 35 22.87 -8.10 -12.73
C VAL A 35 22.89 -8.97 -14.01
N GLY A 36 23.04 -8.36 -15.19
CA GLY A 36 23.03 -9.06 -16.48
C GLY A 36 21.63 -9.47 -16.94
N LEU A 37 20.59 -8.83 -16.39
CA LEU A 37 19.22 -9.00 -16.85
C LEU A 37 18.97 -8.07 -18.05
N GLU A 38 18.57 -8.63 -19.20
CA GLU A 38 18.09 -7.82 -20.31
C GLU A 38 16.69 -7.30 -19.99
N LEU A 39 16.57 -5.99 -19.75
CA LEU A 39 15.29 -5.35 -19.51
C LEU A 39 14.52 -5.21 -20.83
N THR A 40 13.49 -6.03 -20.99
CA THR A 40 12.48 -5.79 -22.03
C THR A 40 11.77 -4.47 -21.74
N ILE A 41 11.39 -3.74 -22.80
CA ILE A 41 10.64 -2.48 -22.72
C ILE A 41 9.39 -2.62 -21.82
N THR A 42 8.72 -3.77 -21.86
CA THR A 42 7.58 -4.08 -21.00
C THR A 42 7.92 -4.06 -19.50
N MET A 43 9.07 -4.61 -19.12
CA MET A 43 9.51 -4.62 -17.71
C MET A 43 9.79 -3.20 -17.22
N MET A 44 10.50 -2.40 -18.02
CA MET A 44 10.75 -0.99 -17.66
C MET A 44 9.45 -0.20 -17.53
N ALA A 45 8.52 -0.37 -18.47
CA ALA A 45 7.24 0.32 -18.44
C ALA A 45 6.39 -0.07 -17.21
N THR A 46 6.28 -1.36 -16.91
CA THR A 46 5.51 -1.85 -15.76
C THR A 46 6.13 -1.46 -14.42
N LEU A 47 7.46 -1.49 -14.29
CA LEU A 47 8.17 -0.97 -13.11
C LEU A 47 7.94 0.54 -12.94
N GLY A 48 7.96 1.32 -14.03
CA GLY A 48 7.65 2.74 -13.99
C GLY A 48 6.24 3.03 -13.49
N VAL A 49 5.24 2.27 -13.95
CA VAL A 49 3.86 2.39 -13.46
C VAL A 49 3.76 2.04 -11.98
N LEU A 50 4.41 0.95 -11.54
CA LEU A 50 4.43 0.52 -10.15
C LEU A 50 5.02 1.59 -9.23
N VAL A 51 6.21 2.09 -9.55
CA VAL A 51 6.88 3.08 -8.69
C VAL A 51 6.15 4.43 -8.73
N GLY A 52 5.67 4.86 -9.90
CA GLY A 52 4.86 6.08 -10.02
C GLY A 52 3.61 6.01 -9.14
N MET A 53 2.90 4.88 -9.15
CA MET A 53 1.77 4.66 -8.25
C MET A 53 2.15 4.73 -6.78
N TYR A 54 3.25 4.07 -6.38
CA TYR A 54 3.68 4.10 -4.98
C TYR A 54 4.05 5.51 -4.51
N VAL A 55 4.72 6.29 -5.35
CA VAL A 55 5.01 7.70 -5.04
C VAL A 55 3.70 8.45 -4.77
N ILE A 56 2.71 8.33 -5.66
CA ILE A 56 1.43 9.03 -5.48
C ILE A 56 0.68 8.50 -4.24
N LEU A 57 0.67 7.19 -3.99
CA LEU A 57 0.03 6.60 -2.81
C LEU A 57 0.58 7.17 -1.51
N ILE A 58 1.91 7.31 -1.41
CA ILE A 58 2.58 7.85 -0.21
C ILE A 58 2.23 9.33 0.00
N THR A 59 1.97 10.08 -1.06
CA THR A 59 1.53 11.49 -0.92
C THR A 59 0.09 11.64 -0.43
N GLU A 60 -0.71 10.57 -0.47
CA GLU A 60 -2.14 10.56 -0.10
C GLU A 60 -3.02 11.64 -0.78
N ILE A 61 -2.53 12.29 -1.85
CA ILE A 61 -3.25 13.37 -2.55
C ILE A 61 -4.48 12.82 -3.28
N ILE A 62 -4.42 11.57 -3.74
CA ILE A 62 -5.47 10.90 -4.51
C ILE A 62 -6.02 9.73 -3.70
N HIS A 63 -7.32 9.46 -3.82
CA HIS A 63 -7.96 8.32 -3.16
C HIS A 63 -7.32 7.00 -3.60
N ARG A 64 -6.76 6.26 -2.63
CA ARG A 64 -6.03 4.99 -2.84
C ARG A 64 -6.74 4.00 -3.76
N THR A 65 -8.06 3.84 -3.61
CA THR A 65 -8.85 2.93 -4.46
C THR A 65 -8.91 3.38 -5.92
N ALA A 66 -9.09 4.68 -6.16
CA ALA A 66 -9.17 5.21 -7.52
C ALA A 66 -7.80 5.11 -8.21
N LEU A 67 -6.73 5.40 -7.48
CA LEU A 67 -5.36 5.27 -7.96
C LEU A 67 -5.00 3.82 -8.30
N ALA A 68 -5.37 2.86 -7.45
CA ALA A 68 -5.14 1.44 -7.70
C ALA A 68 -5.87 0.94 -8.96
N LEU A 69 -7.14 1.33 -9.15
CA LEU A 69 -7.90 0.99 -10.36
C LEU A 69 -7.32 1.64 -11.61
N PHE A 70 -6.89 2.91 -11.52
CA PHE A 70 -6.25 3.61 -12.62
C PHE A 70 -4.93 2.94 -13.03
N GLY A 71 -4.06 2.62 -12.07
CA GLY A 71 -2.81 1.94 -12.40
C GLY A 71 -2.99 0.52 -12.92
N ALA A 72 -4.00 -0.21 -12.45
CA ALA A 72 -4.37 -1.51 -13.05
C ALA A 72 -4.75 -1.35 -14.53
N LEU A 73 -5.53 -0.32 -14.87
CA LEU A 73 -5.89 -0.01 -16.26
C LEU A 73 -4.65 0.38 -17.10
N VAL A 74 -3.76 1.21 -16.57
CA VAL A 74 -2.51 1.57 -17.25
C VAL A 74 -1.62 0.34 -17.46
N MET A 75 -1.51 -0.55 -16.47
CA MET A 75 -0.76 -1.81 -16.59
C MET A 75 -1.31 -2.70 -17.72
N LEU A 76 -2.64 -2.84 -17.83
CA LEU A 76 -3.25 -3.60 -18.93
C LEU A 76 -2.94 -2.98 -20.30
N ILE A 77 -3.01 -1.66 -20.42
CA ILE A 77 -2.66 -0.97 -21.67
C ILE A 77 -1.19 -1.24 -22.05
N VAL A 78 -0.27 -1.19 -21.09
CA VAL A 78 1.15 -1.50 -21.33
C VAL A 78 1.34 -2.95 -21.79
N LEU A 79 0.66 -3.92 -21.17
CA LEU A 79 0.77 -5.32 -21.55
C LEU A 79 0.16 -5.61 -22.94
N PHE A 80 -0.96 -4.98 -23.29
CA PHE A 80 -1.56 -5.10 -24.63
C PHE A 80 -0.69 -4.47 -25.72
N THR A 81 -0.19 -3.25 -25.48
CA THR A 81 0.61 -2.52 -26.48
C THR A 81 1.97 -3.17 -26.75
N THR A 82 2.51 -3.89 -25.76
CA THR A 82 3.75 -4.65 -25.91
C THR A 82 3.56 -6.09 -26.39
N GLY A 83 2.31 -6.53 -26.60
CA GLY A 83 1.99 -7.87 -27.09
C GLY A 83 2.27 -8.99 -26.10
N VAL A 84 2.43 -8.67 -24.80
CA VAL A 84 2.70 -9.67 -23.76
C VAL A 84 1.40 -10.36 -23.30
N LEU A 85 0.28 -9.66 -23.38
CA LEU A 85 -1.04 -10.24 -23.20
C LEU A 85 -1.87 -10.06 -24.46
N ASP A 86 -2.50 -11.14 -24.90
CA ASP A 86 -3.56 -11.08 -25.90
C ASP A 86 -4.87 -10.58 -25.25
N PRO A 87 -5.66 -9.74 -25.94
CA PRO A 87 -6.93 -9.24 -25.41
C PRO A 87 -7.91 -10.36 -25.02
N HIS A 88 -7.85 -11.51 -25.70
CA HIS A 88 -8.70 -12.66 -25.43
C HIS A 88 -8.40 -13.31 -24.07
N ASP A 89 -7.14 -13.37 -23.66
CA ASP A 89 -6.70 -14.03 -22.41
C ASP A 89 -6.66 -13.05 -21.22
N SER A 90 -6.97 -11.79 -21.46
CA SER A 90 -6.85 -10.71 -20.47
C SER A 90 -7.71 -10.92 -19.22
N VAL A 91 -8.91 -11.49 -19.39
CA VAL A 91 -9.85 -11.72 -18.28
C VAL A 91 -9.32 -12.80 -17.36
N ASP A 92 -8.84 -13.91 -17.91
CA ASP A 92 -8.29 -15.02 -17.12
C ASP A 92 -7.01 -14.60 -16.40
N PHE A 93 -6.16 -13.80 -17.05
CA PHE A 93 -4.99 -13.21 -16.41
C PHE A 93 -5.37 -12.31 -15.23
N VAL A 94 -6.33 -11.40 -15.41
CA VAL A 94 -6.76 -10.47 -14.35
C VAL A 94 -7.39 -11.23 -13.18
N ILE A 95 -8.24 -12.21 -13.45
CA ILE A 95 -8.84 -13.04 -12.40
C ILE A 95 -7.77 -13.84 -11.65
N GLY A 96 -6.79 -14.40 -12.38
CA GLY A 96 -5.67 -15.12 -11.78
C GLY A 96 -4.72 -14.23 -10.94
N ALA A 97 -4.66 -12.93 -11.24
CA ALA A 97 -3.86 -11.97 -10.49
C ALA A 97 -4.54 -11.51 -9.18
N ILE A 98 -5.84 -11.76 -8.99
CA ILE A 98 -6.58 -11.38 -7.78
C ILE A 98 -6.39 -12.44 -6.69
N ASP A 99 -5.81 -12.04 -5.57
CA ASP A 99 -5.74 -12.88 -4.37
C ASP A 99 -7.05 -12.82 -3.55
N PHE A 100 -7.96 -13.74 -3.86
CA PHE A 100 -9.23 -13.89 -3.14
C PHE A 100 -9.07 -14.32 -1.69
N ASN A 101 -7.97 -14.99 -1.31
CA ASN A 101 -7.75 -15.38 0.08
C ASN A 101 -7.50 -14.14 0.94
N THR A 102 -6.66 -13.22 0.45
CA THR A 102 -6.39 -11.96 1.15
C THR A 102 -7.65 -11.08 1.22
N ILE A 103 -8.38 -10.91 0.11
CA ILE A 103 -9.62 -10.11 0.11
C ILE A 103 -10.65 -10.72 1.05
N GLY A 104 -10.87 -12.05 0.98
CA GLY A 104 -11.80 -12.76 1.84
C GLY A 104 -11.43 -12.70 3.32
N LEU A 105 -10.14 -12.82 3.64
CA LEU A 105 -9.63 -12.70 5.01
C LEU A 105 -9.84 -11.29 5.56
N LEU A 106 -9.44 -10.26 4.81
CA LEU A 106 -9.63 -8.86 5.22
C LEU A 106 -11.11 -8.53 5.41
N LEU A 107 -11.96 -8.95 4.46
CA LEU A 107 -13.41 -8.78 4.54
C LEU A 107 -13.97 -9.49 5.78
N GLY A 108 -13.60 -10.75 6.01
CA GLY A 108 -14.04 -11.54 7.15
C GLY A 108 -13.65 -10.90 8.49
N MET A 109 -12.40 -10.43 8.61
CA MET A 109 -11.96 -9.70 9.79
C MET A 109 -12.77 -8.42 10.01
N MET A 110 -13.04 -7.64 8.95
CA MET A 110 -13.84 -6.42 9.06
C MET A 110 -15.30 -6.70 9.45
N VAL A 111 -15.91 -7.74 8.90
CA VAL A 111 -17.29 -8.16 9.25
C VAL A 111 -17.38 -8.59 10.72
N ILE A 112 -16.46 -9.43 11.19
CA ILE A 112 -16.42 -9.87 12.59
C ILE A 112 -16.24 -8.68 13.52
N VAL A 113 -15.30 -7.79 13.22
CA VAL A 113 -15.08 -6.56 13.99
C VAL A 113 -16.32 -5.67 13.99
N GLY A 114 -17.01 -5.51 12.85
CA GLY A 114 -18.26 -4.75 12.75
C GLY A 114 -19.35 -5.28 13.67
N ILE A 115 -19.61 -6.59 13.62
CA ILE A 115 -20.63 -7.24 14.46
C ILE A 115 -20.25 -7.13 15.95
N LEU A 116 -19.00 -7.42 16.31
CA LEU A 116 -18.52 -7.29 17.69
C LEU A 116 -18.66 -5.85 18.21
N GLY A 117 -18.49 -4.85 17.34
CA GLY A 117 -18.67 -3.45 17.67
C GLY A 117 -20.09 -3.09 18.08
N GLU A 118 -21.10 -3.68 17.44
CA GLU A 118 -22.51 -3.46 17.78
C GLU A 118 -22.91 -4.11 19.12
N THR A 119 -22.25 -5.21 19.51
CA THR A 119 -22.56 -5.91 20.77
C THR A 119 -22.08 -5.19 22.04
N GLY A 120 -21.25 -4.15 21.92
CA GLY A 120 -20.66 -3.46 23.07
C GLY A 120 -19.42 -4.14 23.67
N ILE A 121 -18.90 -5.20 23.03
CA ILE A 121 -17.73 -5.96 23.51
C ILE A 121 -16.49 -5.07 23.63
N PHE A 122 -16.23 -4.21 22.64
CA PHE A 122 -15.06 -3.32 22.69
C PHE A 122 -15.15 -2.32 23.83
N GLN A 123 -16.34 -1.80 24.13
CA GLN A 123 -16.59 -0.90 25.26
C GLN A 123 -16.38 -1.63 26.60
N TYR A 124 -16.91 -2.85 26.74
CA TYR A 124 -16.70 -3.66 27.95
C TYR A 124 -15.22 -3.93 28.20
N ILE A 125 -14.48 -4.38 27.17
CA ILE A 125 -13.04 -4.66 27.26
C ILE A 125 -12.27 -3.38 27.58
N GLY A 126 -12.58 -2.27 26.91
CA GLY A 126 -11.95 -0.96 27.16
C GLY A 126 -12.12 -0.49 28.60
N ILE A 127 -13.33 -0.55 29.15
CA ILE A 127 -13.60 -0.20 30.56
C ILE A 127 -12.85 -1.15 31.50
N LYS A 128 -12.82 -2.45 31.20
CA LYS A 128 -12.13 -3.44 32.04
C LYS A 128 -10.62 -3.23 32.03
N ALA A 129 -10.02 -2.99 30.87
CA ALA A 129 -8.61 -2.65 30.72
C ALA A 129 -8.26 -1.36 31.48
N ALA A 130 -9.09 -0.31 31.35
CA ALA A 130 -8.93 0.94 32.09
C ALA A 130 -8.92 0.73 33.61
N LYS A 131 -9.86 -0.07 34.14
CA LYS A 131 -9.89 -0.40 35.57
C LYS A 131 -8.66 -1.19 36.02
N ILE A 132 -8.19 -2.15 35.23
CA ILE A 132 -6.99 -2.95 35.54
C ILE A 132 -5.72 -2.08 35.57
N SER A 133 -5.61 -1.13 34.64
CA SER A 133 -4.48 -0.21 34.56
C SER A 133 -4.40 0.79 35.72
N LYS A 134 -5.49 0.95 36.50
CA LYS A 134 -5.67 1.98 37.54
C LYS A 134 -5.42 3.40 37.02
N GLY A 135 -5.76 3.67 35.76
CA GLY A 135 -5.56 4.97 35.12
C GLY A 135 -4.12 5.26 34.70
N ASN A 136 -3.22 4.28 34.75
CA ASN A 136 -1.85 4.45 34.25
C ASN A 136 -1.82 4.21 32.74
N VAL A 137 -1.56 5.27 31.97
CA VAL A 137 -1.49 5.27 30.50
C VAL A 137 -0.44 4.28 29.98
N TRP A 138 0.70 4.15 30.66
CA TRP A 138 1.76 3.22 30.28
C TRP A 138 1.38 1.74 30.44
N LYS A 139 0.32 1.44 31.18
CA LYS A 139 -0.21 0.07 31.31
C LYS A 139 -1.34 -0.22 30.32
N LEU A 140 -1.79 0.79 29.58
CA LEU A 140 -2.87 0.69 28.58
C LEU A 140 -2.35 0.69 27.15
N LEU A 141 -1.23 1.38 26.90
CA LEU A 141 -0.44 1.30 25.66
C LEU A 141 0.30 -0.05 25.61
#